data_AF-A0AAV7MB57-F1
#
_entry.id   AF-A0AAV7MB57-F1
#
_cell.length_a   1.000
_cell.length_b   1.000
_cell.length_c   1.000
_cell.angle_alpha   90.00
_cell.angle_beta   90.00
_cell.angle_gamma   90.00
#
_symmetry.space_group_name_H-M   'P 1'
#
loop_
_entity.id
_entity.type
_entity.pdbx_description
1 polymer ?
#
loop_
_entity_poly.entity_id
_entity_poly.type
_entity_poly.pdbx_seq_one_letter_code
_entity_poly.pdbx_strand_id
1 'polypeptide(L)' 'FVILDDGWIVNNDFHYYFNTQELPMEKAREFCRNNFGDLVVIDGDSERRFLWRYIAKKFRINSFYIGLLLGLDKK' A
#
# COMPACT_ATOMS: atom_id res chain seq x y z
N PHE A 1 11.10 -2.47 -10.37
CA PHE A 1 10.07 -1.44 -10.21
C PHE A 1 10.54 -0.16 -10.86
N VAL A 2 9.61 0.66 -11.34
CA VAL A 2 9.85 2.00 -11.89
C VAL A 2 9.12 3.01 -10.99
N ILE A 3 9.71 4.18 -10.76
CA ILE A 3 9.03 5.30 -10.09
C ILE A 3 8.63 6.28 -11.19
N LEU A 4 7.36 6.64 -11.24
CA LEU A 4 6.80 7.62 -12.17
C LEU A 4 6.95 9.03 -11.61
N ASP A 5 6.84 10.04 -12.49
CA ASP A 5 7.05 11.44 -12.12
C ASP A 5 6.02 11.98 -11.11
N ASP A 6 4.85 11.34 -11.03
CA ASP A 6 3.76 11.64 -10.09
C ASP A 6 3.90 10.89 -8.74
N GLY A 7 4.99 10.15 -8.56
CA GLY A 7 5.29 9.43 -7.32
C GLY A 7 4.70 8.02 -7.23
N TRP A 8 3.96 7.56 -8.24
CA TRP A 8 3.53 6.16 -8.32
C TRP A 8 4.71 5.22 -8.57
N ILE A 9 4.60 4.01 -8.05
CA ILE A 9 5.61 2.96 -8.21
C ILE A 9 4.97 1.79 -8.94
N VAL A 10 5.55 1.40 -10.06
CA VAL A 10 5.09 0.26 -10.86
C VAL A 10 5.99 -0.94 -10.59
N ASN A 11 5.42 -2.06 -10.14
CA ASN A 11 6.13 -3.32 -9.99
C ASN A 11 5.27 -4.48 -10.50
N ASN A 12 5.73 -5.14 -11.57
CA ASN A 12 4.92 -6.06 -12.38
C ASN A 12 3.62 -5.35 -12.83
N ASP A 13 2.47 -5.99 -12.64
CA ASP A 13 1.15 -5.46 -13.03
C ASP A 13 0.52 -4.57 -11.95
N PHE A 14 1.25 -4.25 -10.88
CA PHE A 14 0.74 -3.50 -9.74
C PHE A 14 1.32 -2.10 -9.65
N HIS A 15 0.45 -1.13 -9.33
CA HIS A 15 0.80 0.26 -9.08
C HIS A 15 0.61 0.59 -7.60
N TYR A 16 1.63 1.18 -6.97
CA TYR A 16 1.65 1.48 -5.54
C TYR A 16 1.87 2.97 -5.32
N TYR A 17 1.19 3.53 -4.33
CA TYR A 17 1.41 4.88 -3.84
C TYR A 17 1.51 4.85 -2.31
N PHE A 18 2.56 5.48 -1.77
CA PHE A 18 2.81 5.54 -0.33
C PHE A 18 2.42 6.91 0.21
N ASN A 19 1.22 7.01 0.77
CA ASN A 19 0.84 8.20 1.54
C ASN A 19 1.56 8.19 2.90
N THR A 20 2.33 9.24 3.19
CA THR A 20 3.07 9.38 4.46
C THR A 20 2.34 10.22 5.50
N GLN A 21 1.11 10.64 5.24
CA GLN A 21 0.30 11.35 6.23
C GLN A 21 -0.16 10.39 7.33
N GLU A 22 0.02 10.79 8.60
CA GLU A 22 -0.50 10.07 9.75
C GLU A 22 -2.02 10.28 9.85
N LEU A 23 -2.78 9.25 9.49
CA LEU A 23 -4.23 9.27 9.45
C LEU A 23 -4.77 8.01 10.13
N PRO A 24 -5.95 8.06 10.77
CA PRO A 24 -6.66 6.84 11.14
C PRO A 24 -6.90 5.95 9.91
N MET A 25 -6.92 4.62 10.10
CA MET A 25 -7.02 3.66 8.99
C MET A 25 -8.16 3.97 8.03
N GLU A 26 -9.35 4.33 8.53
CA GLU A 26 -10.51 4.67 7.70
C GLU A 26 -10.23 5.86 6.78
N LYS A 27 -9.56 6.90 7.28
CA LYS A 27 -9.18 8.08 6.50
C LYS A 27 -8.03 7.80 5.53
N ALA A 28 -7.07 6.96 5.92
CA ALA A 28 -6.03 6.49 5.02
C ALA A 28 -6.64 5.68 3.84
N ARG A 29 -7.65 4.86 4.13
CA ARG A 29 -8.38 4.11 3.11
C ARG A 29 -9.20 5.01 2.19
N GLU A 30 -9.93 5.97 2.76
CA GLU A 30 -10.67 6.99 1.99
C GLU A 30 -9.74 7.75 1.04
N PHE A 31 -8.54 8.13 1.52
CA PHE A 31 -7.52 8.73 0.67
C PHE A 31 -7.15 7.84 -0.51
N CYS A 32 -6.84 6.56 -0.30
CA CYS A 32 -6.50 5.64 -1.39
C CYS A 32 -7.64 5.53 -2.42
N ARG A 33 -8.89 5.42 -1.95
CA ARG A 33 -10.08 5.32 -2.81
C ARG A 33 -10.34 6.57 -3.64
N ASN A 34 -10.10 7.74 -3.05
CA ASN A 34 -10.21 9.02 -3.76
C ASN A 34 -9.08 9.23 -4.80
N ASN A 35 -8.02 8.40 -4.75
CA ASN A 35 -6.86 8.47 -5.63
C ASN A 35 -6.69 7.19 -6.47
N PHE A 36 -7.80 6.64 -6.98
CA PHE A 36 -7.82 5.51 -7.93
C PHE A 36 -7.22 4.19 -7.40
N GLY A 37 -7.15 4.00 -6.08
CA GLY A 37 -6.67 2.77 -5.45
C GLY A 37 -7.51 2.33 -4.25
N ASP A 38 -6.98 1.40 -3.46
CA ASP A 38 -7.45 1.07 -2.11
C ASP A 38 -6.19 0.72 -1.28
N LEU A 39 -6.32 0.43 0.02
CA LEU A 39 -5.20 -0.08 0.80
C LEU A 39 -4.70 -1.39 0.18
N VAL A 40 -3.37 -1.55 0.14
CA VAL A 40 -2.73 -2.70 -0.50
C VAL A 40 -3.14 -4.02 0.16
N VAL A 41 -3.61 -4.97 -0.65
CA VAL A 41 -3.83 -6.36 -0.26
C VAL A 41 -2.64 -7.15 -0.78
N ILE A 42 -1.86 -7.75 0.12
CA ILE A 42 -0.65 -8.46 -0.26
C ILE A 42 -1.01 -9.90 -0.58
N ASP A 43 -0.92 -10.28 -1.85
CA ASP A 43 -1.34 -11.61 -2.35
C ASP A 43 -0.14 -12.46 -2.82
N GLY A 44 1.03 -12.24 -2.21
CA GLY A 44 2.21 -13.03 -2.54
C GLY A 44 3.46 -12.62 -1.77
N ASP A 45 4.34 -13.59 -1.60
CA ASP A 45 5.59 -13.38 -0.85
C ASP A 45 6.59 -12.47 -1.60
N SER A 46 6.56 -12.48 -2.94
CA SER A 46 7.37 -11.58 -3.76
C SER A 46 6.95 -10.12 -3.61
N GLU A 47 5.64 -9.85 -3.60
CA GLU A 47 5.09 -8.51 -3.32
C GLU A 47 5.42 -8.08 -1.90
N ARG A 48 5.17 -8.95 -0.90
CA ARG A 48 5.50 -8.70 0.51
C ARG A 48 6.95 -8.27 0.70
N ARG A 49 7.90 -9.01 0.10
CA ARG A 49 9.33 -8.70 0.17
C ARG A 49 9.67 -7.37 -0.49
N PHE A 50 9.05 -7.09 -1.64
CA PHE A 50 9.25 -5.82 -2.34
C PHE A 50 8.82 -4.63 -1.47
N LEU A 51 7.58 -4.65 -0.96
CA LEU A 51 7.05 -3.58 -0.12
C LEU A 51 7.90 -3.37 1.13
N TRP A 52 8.26 -4.47 1.82
CA TRP A 52 9.10 -4.39 3.01
C TRP A 52 10.47 -3.75 2.73
N ARG A 53 11.17 -4.18 1.68
CA ARG A 53 12.48 -3.62 1.30
C ARG A 53 12.37 -2.15 0.89
N TYR A 54 11.30 -1.79 0.17
CA TYR A 54 11.06 -0.42 -0.25
C TYR A 54 10.84 0.50 0.96
N ILE A 55 9.93 0.11 1.86
CA ILE A 55 9.61 0.86 3.08
C ILE A 55 10.84 1.02 3.96
N ALA A 56 11.58 -0.07 4.22
CA ALA A 56 12.77 -0.04 5.06
C ALA A 56 13.84 0.91 4.51
N LYS A 57 14.03 0.95 3.19
CA LYS A 57 15.02 1.81 2.54
C LYS A 57 14.58 3.28 2.47
N LYS A 58 13.30 3.55 2.24
CA LYS A 58 12.79 4.91 1.97
C LYS A 58 12.27 5.65 3.20
N PHE A 59 11.63 4.95 4.13
CA PHE A 59 10.90 5.58 5.23
C PHE A 59 11.52 5.35 6.61
N ARG A 60 12.71 4.74 6.69
CA ARG A 60 13.50 4.54 7.94
C ARG A 60 12.73 3.92 9.13
N ILE A 61 11.58 3.28 8.85
CA ILE A 61 10.58 2.65 9.73
C ILE A 61 9.42 3.61 10.10
N ASN A 62 8.41 3.62 9.21
CA ASN A 62 7.03 3.98 9.51
C ASN A 62 6.15 2.76 9.20
N SER A 63 5.22 2.44 10.09
CA SER A 63 4.19 1.42 9.84
C SER A 63 3.15 1.97 8.87
N PHE A 64 2.81 1.19 7.84
CA PHE A 64 1.77 1.55 6.87
C PHE A 64 0.55 0.65 7.07
N TYR A 65 -0.65 1.20 6.88
CA TYR A 65 -1.86 0.41 6.83
C TYR A 65 -1.90 -0.45 5.55
N ILE A 66 -2.44 -1.65 5.70
CA ILE A 66 -2.71 -2.58 4.60
C ILE A 66 -4.19 -2.97 4.62
N GLY A 67 -4.70 -3.42 3.48
CA GLY A 67 -6.09 -3.84 3.28
C GLY A 67 -6.38 -5.23 3.83
N LEU A 68 -6.05 -5.50 5.10
CA LEU A 68 -6.41 -6.77 5.74
C LEU A 68 -7.79 -6.65 6.39
N LEU A 69 -8.84 -7.00 5.65
CA LEU A 69 -10.21 -6.96 6.14
C LEU A 69 -10.67 -8.36 6.54
N LEU A 70 -11.29 -8.47 7.73
CA LEU A 70 -12.00 -9.67 8.13
C LEU A 70 -13.26 -9.80 7.27
N GLY A 71 -13.31 -10.83 6.42
CA GLY A 71 -14.56 -11.27 5.81
C GLY A 71 -15.46 -11.85 6.90
N LEU A 72 -16.39 -11.05 7.43
CA LEU A 72 -17.43 -11.56 8.33
C LEU A 72 -18.51 -12.36 7.59
N ASP A 73 -18.40 -12.47 6.26
CA ASP A 73 -19.24 -13.32 5.44
C ASP A 73 -18.63 -14.72 5.32
N LYS A 74 -18.92 -15.56 6.31
CA LYS A 74 -19.04 -17.01 6.12
C LYS A 74 -20.32 -17.47 6.81
N LYS A 75 -21.39 -17.62 6.02
CA LYS A 75 -22.46 -18.58 6.33
C LYS A 75 -21.99 -19.99 5.98
#